data_AF-B5GGT8-F1
#
_entry.id   AF-B5GGT8-F1
#
_cell.length_a   1.000
_cell.length_b   1.000
_cell.length_c   1.000
_cell.angle_alpha   90.00
_cell.angle_beta   90.00
_cell.angle_gamma   90.00
#
_symmetry.space_group_name_H-M   'P 1'
#
loop_
_entity.id
_entity.type
_entity.pdbx_description
1 polymer ?
#
loop_
_entity_poly.entity_id
_entity_poly.type
_entity_poly.pdbx_seq_one_letter_code
_entity_poly.pdbx_strand_id
1 'polypeptide(L)'
;MSWTSSRGCAATPRACEVRVPLPAGRAGEVRVTLDPLTHPLAEGRWDCYLVPRGATRGRRRLVCEVAERARRVGRAPLTAPDGETASALPYATADGFLAVRAWRRAAHAEVTRITVGAEATTVRAALPVPGTARSSCRSRARASPVTSASPRARTARASSSRSRTLRPGVSGHTRWDLYLRVPAHDVPVTLGRIGGDVIDRNKTDILPAARHGDETEARVMFTGAHNLAFEVRRP
;
A
#
# COMPACT_ATOMS: atom_id res chain seq x y z
N MET A 1 21.89 -12.84 5.89
CA MET A 1 21.16 -11.69 6.46
C MET A 1 19.86 -12.16 7.05
N SER A 2 19.39 -11.53 8.13
CA SER A 2 18.05 -11.77 8.64
C SER A 2 17.25 -10.49 8.79
N TRP A 3 15.95 -10.58 8.54
CA TRP A 3 15.01 -9.46 8.54
C TRP A 3 14.02 -9.66 9.67
N THR A 4 13.76 -8.67 10.53
CA THR A 4 12.70 -8.80 11.55
C THR A 4 11.65 -7.70 11.45
N SER A 5 10.38 -8.07 11.56
CA SER A 5 9.24 -7.15 11.63
C SER A 5 9.10 -6.53 13.02
N SER A 6 8.87 -5.22 13.09
CA SER A 6 8.72 -4.49 14.37
C SER A 6 7.30 -4.07 14.70
N ARG A 7 6.27 -4.46 13.92
CA ARG A 7 4.83 -4.41 14.26
C ARG A 7 3.97 -4.69 13.03
N GLY A 8 3.04 -5.66 13.13
CA GLY A 8 1.93 -5.82 12.19
C GLY A 8 1.65 -7.24 11.68
N CYS A 9 1.53 -8.23 12.56
CA CYS A 9 0.79 -9.45 12.22
C CYS A 9 -0.50 -9.43 13.05
N ALA A 10 -1.66 -9.39 12.38
CA ALA A 10 -2.96 -9.55 13.04
C ALA A 10 -3.16 -11.04 13.37
N ALA A 11 -2.35 -11.52 14.32
CA ALA A 11 -2.48 -12.75 15.11
C ALA A 11 -1.10 -13.01 15.73
N THR A 12 -0.85 -12.44 16.92
CA THR A 12 0.37 -12.62 17.75
C THR A 12 1.66 -11.99 17.18
N PRO A 13 2.39 -11.14 17.93
CA PRO A 13 3.68 -10.60 17.50
C PRO A 13 4.78 -11.65 17.72
N ARG A 14 4.75 -12.75 16.97
CA ARG A 14 5.98 -13.52 16.74
C ARG A 14 6.80 -12.70 15.75
N ALA A 15 8.01 -12.31 16.13
CA ALA A 15 8.93 -11.65 15.20
C ALA A 15 9.14 -12.56 14.00
N CYS A 16 8.49 -12.27 12.88
CA CYS A 16 8.73 -12.98 11.63
C CYS A 16 10.18 -12.69 11.22
N GLU A 17 10.95 -13.76 10.98
CA GLU A 17 12.32 -13.67 10.50
C GLU A 17 12.42 -14.29 9.10
N VAL A 18 12.99 -13.55 8.15
CA VAL A 18 13.38 -14.11 6.84
C VAL A 18 14.90 -14.14 6.79
N ARG A 19 15.49 -15.28 6.40
CA ARG A 19 16.95 -15.45 6.30
C ARG A 19 17.35 -15.63 4.85
N VAL A 20 18.28 -14.80 4.40
CA VAL A 20 18.89 -14.92 3.07
C VAL A 20 20.35 -15.33 3.25
N PRO A 21 20.79 -16.48 2.68
CA PRO A 21 22.17 -16.90 2.76
C PRO A 21 23.08 -15.88 2.04
N LEU A 22 24.23 -15.60 2.63
CA LEU A 22 25.26 -14.83 1.95
C LEU A 22 26.10 -15.79 1.09
N PRO A 23 26.42 -15.46 -0.16
CA PRO A 23 27.33 -16.26 -0.96
C PRO A 23 28.70 -16.33 -0.26
N ALA A 24 29.37 -17.48 -0.40
CA ALA A 24 30.74 -17.62 0.08
C ALA A 24 31.68 -16.79 -0.82
N GLY A 25 32.50 -15.93 -0.23
CA GLY A 25 33.43 -15.06 -0.98
C GLY A 25 34.43 -14.35 -0.08
N ARG A 26 35.58 -13.95 -0.65
CA ARG A 26 36.63 -13.15 0.02
C ARG A 26 36.25 -11.67 0.09
N ALA A 27 36.85 -10.97 1.05
CA ALA A 27 36.47 -9.65 1.54
C ALA A 27 36.52 -8.53 0.48
N GLY A 28 35.46 -7.71 0.47
CA GLY A 28 35.37 -6.44 -0.27
C GLY A 28 33.91 -5.99 -0.44
N GLU A 29 33.09 -6.83 -1.08
CA GLU A 29 31.69 -6.55 -1.36
C GLU A 29 30.91 -7.88 -1.44
N VAL A 30 29.74 -7.94 -0.80
CA VAL A 30 28.82 -9.09 -0.92
C VAL A 30 27.49 -8.59 -1.47
N ARG A 31 27.08 -9.14 -2.61
CA ARG A 31 25.78 -8.85 -3.21
C ARG A 31 24.76 -9.92 -2.84
N VAL A 32 23.58 -9.47 -2.43
CA VAL A 32 22.44 -10.31 -2.10
C VAL A 32 21.22 -9.76 -2.81
N THR A 33 20.49 -10.62 -3.51
CA THR A 33 19.21 -10.27 -4.11
C THR A 33 18.10 -10.72 -3.17
N LEU A 34 17.31 -9.76 -2.70
CA LEU A 34 16.03 -10.05 -2.06
C LEU A 34 14.94 -10.02 -3.14
N ASP A 35 14.55 -11.19 -3.61
CA ASP A 35 13.39 -11.34 -4.50
C ASP A 35 12.10 -11.50 -3.66
N PRO A 36 11.11 -10.60 -3.79
CA PRO A 36 9.86 -10.66 -3.03
C PRO A 36 9.04 -11.94 -3.20
N LEU A 37 9.21 -12.69 -4.29
CA LEU A 37 8.49 -13.93 -4.52
C LEU A 37 9.13 -15.11 -3.77
N THR A 38 10.47 -15.19 -3.78
CA THR A 38 11.22 -16.26 -3.10
C THR A 38 11.52 -15.94 -1.63
N HIS A 39 11.51 -14.67 -1.26
CA HIS A 39 11.76 -14.18 0.10
C HIS A 39 10.57 -13.33 0.57
N PRO A 40 9.39 -13.94 0.78
CA PRO A 40 8.18 -13.22 1.06
C PRO A 40 8.28 -12.44 2.37
N LEU A 41 8.14 -11.12 2.26
CA LEU A 41 8.01 -10.22 3.40
C LEU A 41 6.53 -9.91 3.60
N ALA A 42 6.01 -10.18 4.80
CA ALA A 42 4.69 -9.68 5.22
C ALA A 42 4.65 -8.14 5.16
N GLU A 43 3.46 -7.56 4.94
CA GLU A 43 3.28 -6.11 4.87
C GLU A 43 3.76 -5.45 6.17
N GLY A 44 4.64 -4.45 6.05
CA GLY A 44 5.22 -3.76 7.21
C GLY A 44 6.64 -3.27 7.00
N ARG A 45 7.26 -2.87 8.11
CA ARG A 45 8.68 -2.50 8.16
C ARG A 45 9.50 -3.73 8.56
N TRP A 46 10.63 -3.91 7.87
CA TRP A 46 11.62 -4.95 8.12
C TRP A 46 12.97 -4.31 8.38
N ASP A 47 13.54 -4.55 9.56
CA ASP A 47 14.90 -4.13 9.88
C ASP A 47 15.90 -5.20 9.43
N CYS A 48 17.05 -4.76 8.88
CA CYS A 48 18.02 -5.64 8.27
C CYS A 48 19.19 -5.94 9.20
N TYR A 49 19.57 -7.21 9.31
CA TYR A 49 20.68 -7.63 10.15
C TYR A 49 21.64 -8.59 9.43
N LEU A 50 22.90 -8.51 9.81
CA LEU A 50 23.92 -9.51 9.54
C LEU A 50 24.04 -10.46 10.75
N VAL A 51 24.02 -11.76 10.48
CA VAL A 51 24.21 -12.79 11.49
C VAL A 51 25.46 -13.59 11.11
N PRO A 52 26.51 -13.63 11.96
CA PRO A 52 27.67 -14.46 11.72
C PRO A 52 27.29 -15.94 11.58
N ARG A 53 28.04 -16.68 10.75
CA ARG A 53 27.78 -18.11 10.52
C ARG A 53 27.94 -18.88 11.84
N GLY A 54 26.99 -19.74 12.17
CA GLY A 54 26.99 -20.54 13.40
C GLY A 54 26.60 -19.80 14.67
N ALA A 55 26.35 -18.49 14.62
CA ALA A 55 25.95 -17.72 15.78
C ALA A 55 24.44 -17.82 16.04
N THR A 56 24.07 -18.23 17.26
CA THR A 56 22.68 -18.22 17.75
C THR A 56 22.28 -16.88 18.37
N ARG A 57 23.27 -16.04 18.70
CA ARG A 57 23.13 -14.67 19.24
C ARG A 57 24.17 -13.74 18.58
N GLY A 58 23.95 -12.42 18.65
CA GLY A 58 24.92 -11.44 18.12
C GLY A 58 24.68 -11.04 16.66
N ARG A 59 23.45 -10.59 16.35
CA ARG A 59 23.14 -9.95 15.07
C ARG A 59 23.61 -8.49 15.05
N ARG A 60 24.13 -8.02 13.92
CA ARG A 60 24.53 -6.62 13.70
C ARG A 60 23.54 -5.96 12.75
N ARG A 61 22.95 -4.83 13.14
CA ARG A 61 22.03 -4.09 12.28
C ARG A 61 22.82 -3.46 11.12
N LEU A 62 22.30 -3.55 9.91
CA LEU A 62 22.96 -2.98 8.74
C LEU A 62 22.74 -1.46 8.71
N VAL A 63 23.82 -0.72 8.53
CA VAL A 63 23.77 0.72 8.24
C VAL A 63 23.34 0.91 6.79
N CYS A 64 22.53 1.93 6.52
CA CYS A 64 22.16 2.30 5.17
C CYS A 64 23.08 3.43 4.70
N GLU A 65 24.01 3.10 3.80
CA GLU A 65 24.80 4.12 3.12
C GLU A 65 23.98 4.79 2.02
N VAL A 66 23.37 3.98 1.14
CA VAL A 66 22.52 4.44 0.05
C VAL A 66 21.28 3.55 -0.06
N ALA A 67 20.10 4.17 -0.20
CA ALA A 67 18.83 3.50 -0.50
C ALA A 67 18.32 3.92 -1.90
N GLU A 68 18.96 3.37 -2.93
CA GLU A 68 18.62 3.64 -4.32
C GLU A 68 17.26 3.03 -4.70
N ARG A 69 16.40 3.83 -5.34
CA ARG A 69 15.02 3.47 -5.70
C ARG A 69 14.60 3.91 -7.11
N ALA A 70 15.44 4.63 -7.86
CA ALA A 70 15.13 5.16 -9.19
C ALA A 70 14.65 4.08 -10.17
N ARG A 71 15.17 2.85 -10.07
CA ARG A 71 14.72 1.72 -10.90
C ARG A 71 13.25 1.32 -10.67
N ARG A 72 12.63 1.79 -9.57
CA ARG A 72 11.23 1.57 -9.23
C ARG A 72 10.31 2.67 -9.74
N VAL A 73 10.83 3.81 -10.20
CA VAL A 73 10.01 4.89 -10.75
C VAL A 73 9.13 4.34 -11.88
N GLY A 74 7.82 4.60 -11.79
CA GLY A 74 6.82 4.15 -12.76
C GLY A 74 6.58 2.63 -12.82
N ARG A 75 7.26 1.81 -12.02
CA ARG A 75 7.05 0.36 -12.01
C ARG A 75 5.79 -0.01 -11.22
N ALA A 76 4.96 -0.84 -11.83
CA ALA A 76 3.85 -1.51 -11.16
C ALA A 76 4.38 -2.46 -10.06
N PRO A 77 3.57 -2.77 -9.04
CA PRO A 77 3.91 -3.86 -8.12
C PRO A 77 3.98 -5.20 -8.85
N LEU A 78 4.66 -6.16 -8.23
CA LEU A 78 4.69 -7.54 -8.71
C LEU A 78 3.35 -8.19 -8.39
N THR A 79 2.75 -8.88 -9.36
CA THR A 79 1.53 -9.65 -9.14
C THR A 79 1.76 -11.11 -9.54
N ALA A 80 1.50 -12.01 -8.60
CA ALA A 80 1.54 -13.45 -8.83
C ALA A 80 0.26 -13.93 -9.55
N PRO A 81 0.29 -15.12 -10.18
CA PRO A 81 -0.87 -15.64 -10.91
C PRO A 81 -2.16 -15.81 -10.07
N ASP A 82 -2.02 -15.99 -8.76
CA ASP A 82 -3.14 -16.09 -7.80
C ASP A 82 -3.76 -14.73 -7.43
N GLY A 83 -3.23 -13.63 -7.98
CA GLY A 83 -3.68 -12.26 -7.71
C GLY A 83 -2.97 -11.59 -6.53
N GLU A 84 -2.12 -12.31 -5.79
CA GLU A 84 -1.33 -11.72 -4.73
C GLU A 84 -0.38 -10.66 -5.32
N THR A 85 -0.43 -9.46 -4.75
CA THR A 85 0.36 -8.33 -5.21
C THR A 85 1.33 -7.88 -4.13
N ALA A 86 2.60 -7.72 -4.51
CA ALA A 86 3.69 -7.39 -3.62
C ALA A 86 4.58 -6.25 -4.14
N SER A 87 5.13 -5.46 -3.22
CA SER A 87 6.14 -4.45 -3.48
C SER A 87 7.05 -4.31 -2.28
N ALA A 88 8.31 -3.97 -2.50
CA ALA A 88 9.27 -3.76 -1.43
C ALA A 88 10.26 -2.66 -1.82
N LEU A 89 10.52 -1.74 -0.89
CA LEU A 89 11.41 -0.60 -1.09
C LEU A 89 12.42 -0.48 0.06
N PRO A 90 13.73 -0.37 -0.23
CA PRO A 90 14.72 -0.04 0.79
C PRO A 90 14.62 1.43 1.18
N TYR A 91 14.94 1.74 2.43
CA TYR A 91 15.09 3.11 2.92
C TYR A 91 16.02 3.16 4.13
N ALA A 92 16.63 4.32 4.33
CA ALA A 92 17.32 4.65 5.57
C ALA A 92 16.29 5.05 6.62
N THR A 93 16.35 4.43 7.79
CA THR A 93 15.59 4.88 8.96
C THR A 93 16.16 6.20 9.50
N ALA A 94 15.42 6.90 10.35
CA ALA A 94 15.87 8.19 10.90
C ALA A 94 17.21 8.10 11.67
N ASP A 95 17.50 6.93 12.22
CA ASP A 95 18.74 6.54 12.90
C ASP A 95 19.82 5.95 11.96
N GLY A 96 19.64 6.04 10.63
CA GLY A 96 20.67 5.68 9.64
C GLY A 96 20.80 4.20 9.28
N PHE A 97 19.89 3.34 9.74
CA PHE A 97 19.94 1.91 9.44
C PHE A 97 19.13 1.55 8.19
N LEU A 98 19.52 0.46 7.54
CA LEU A 98 18.77 -0.09 6.43
C LEU A 98 17.50 -0.75 6.95
N ALA A 99 16.38 -0.37 6.35
CA ALA A 99 15.12 -1.06 6.48
C ALA A 99 14.48 -1.26 5.10
N VAL A 100 13.59 -2.25 5.02
CA VAL A 100 12.72 -2.45 3.86
C VAL A 100 11.27 -2.22 4.28
N ARG A 101 10.56 -1.40 3.53
CA ARG A 101 9.11 -1.29 3.60
C ARG A 101 8.54 -2.29 2.60
N ALA A 102 7.76 -3.24 3.08
CA ALA A 102 7.12 -4.26 2.27
C ALA A 102 5.59 -4.08 2.28
N TRP A 103 4.97 -4.36 1.14
CA TRP A 103 3.53 -4.52 0.96
C TRP A 103 3.28 -5.88 0.32
N ARG A 104 2.27 -6.60 0.82
CA ARG A 104 1.90 -7.92 0.30
C ARG A 104 0.42 -8.14 0.56
N ARG A 105 -0.37 -8.22 -0.51
CA ARG A 105 -1.83 -8.16 -0.47
C ARG A 105 -2.42 -9.27 -1.31
N ALA A 106 -3.35 -10.03 -0.72
CA ALA A 106 -4.06 -11.10 -1.42
C ALA A 106 -4.82 -10.60 -2.67
N ALA A 107 -5.35 -9.37 -2.63
CA ALA A 107 -5.95 -8.73 -3.79
C ALA A 107 -5.76 -7.21 -3.74
N HIS A 108 -5.27 -6.61 -4.83
CA HIS A 108 -4.93 -5.19 -4.90
C HIS A 108 -5.27 -4.58 -6.25
N ALA A 109 -5.85 -3.39 -6.22
CA ALA A 109 -6.04 -2.53 -7.38
C ALA A 109 -5.10 -1.32 -7.26
N GLU A 110 -4.12 -1.25 -8.16
CA GLU A 110 -3.10 -0.21 -8.18
C GLU A 110 -3.65 1.08 -8.77
N VAL A 111 -3.80 2.11 -7.95
CA VAL A 111 -4.26 3.44 -8.37
C VAL A 111 -3.23 4.06 -9.31
N THR A 112 -3.60 4.31 -10.57
CA THR A 112 -2.72 4.87 -11.59
C THR A 112 -2.95 6.37 -11.79
N ARG A 113 -4.17 6.86 -11.56
CA ARG A 113 -4.50 8.27 -11.68
C ARG A 113 -5.62 8.66 -10.74
N ILE A 114 -5.50 9.83 -10.15
CA ILE A 114 -6.58 10.51 -9.43
C ILE A 114 -6.77 11.86 -10.10
N THR A 115 -8.01 12.24 -10.35
CA THR A 115 -8.35 13.54 -10.92
C THR A 115 -9.49 14.12 -10.11
N VAL A 116 -9.18 15.21 -9.40
CA VAL A 116 -10.15 15.97 -8.62
C VAL A 116 -10.69 17.07 -9.52
N GLY A 117 -11.93 16.91 -9.98
CA GLY A 117 -12.66 17.99 -10.64
C GLY A 117 -13.54 18.73 -9.64
N ALA A 118 -14.11 19.86 -10.07
CA ALA A 118 -15.04 20.67 -9.26
C ALA A 118 -16.29 19.89 -8.77
N GLU A 119 -16.50 18.71 -9.33
CA GLU A 119 -17.80 18.08 -9.46
C GLU A 119 -17.73 16.58 -9.18
N ALA A 120 -16.57 15.98 -9.43
CA ALA A 120 -16.34 14.59 -9.14
C ALA A 120 -14.85 14.36 -8.94
N THR A 121 -14.51 13.48 -8.01
CA THR A 121 -13.19 12.86 -7.99
C THR A 121 -13.25 11.56 -8.78
N THR A 122 -12.41 11.44 -9.80
CA THR A 122 -12.25 10.22 -10.58
C THR A 122 -10.97 9.50 -10.17
N VAL A 123 -11.10 8.23 -9.82
CA VAL A 123 -9.96 7.34 -9.54
C VAL A 123 -9.88 6.31 -10.66
N ARG A 124 -8.69 6.15 -11.24
CA ARG A 124 -8.34 5.06 -12.17
C ARG A 124 -7.40 4.11 -11.47
N ALA A 125 -7.72 2.81 -11.49
CA ALA A 125 -6.86 1.76 -10.97
C ALA A 125 -6.68 0.61 -11.97
N ALA A 126 -5.47 0.03 -11.97
CA ALA A 126 -5.13 -1.21 -12.63
C ALA A 126 -5.48 -2.37 -11.69
N LEU A 127 -6.27 -3.31 -12.18
CA LEU A 127 -6.72 -4.48 -11.43
C LEU A 127 -6.22 -5.73 -12.19
N PRO A 128 -5.32 -6.53 -11.61
CA PRO A 128 -4.85 -7.75 -12.23
C PRO A 128 -5.90 -8.86 -12.07
N VAL A 129 -6.93 -8.82 -12.93
CA VAL A 129 -7.95 -9.86 -13.06
C VAL A 129 -8.05 -10.37 -14.50
N PRO A 130 -8.33 -11.65 -14.71
CA PRO A 130 -8.72 -12.15 -16.02
C PRO A 130 -10.06 -11.54 -16.46
N GLY A 131 -10.08 -10.85 -17.60
CA GLY A 131 -11.33 -10.51 -18.32
C GLY A 131 -12.12 -9.28 -17.84
N THR A 132 -13.32 -9.10 -18.39
CA THR A 132 -14.21 -7.93 -18.23
C THR A 132 -15.08 -8.01 -16.98
N ALA A 133 -14.50 -8.31 -15.82
CA ALA A 133 -15.24 -8.38 -14.57
C ALA A 133 -15.86 -7.01 -14.23
N ARG A 134 -17.18 -6.97 -13.99
CA ARG A 134 -17.83 -5.79 -13.40
C ARG A 134 -17.34 -5.66 -11.96
N SER A 135 -16.97 -4.45 -11.54
CA SER A 135 -16.52 -4.17 -10.17
C SER A 135 -17.42 -3.09 -9.55
N SER A 136 -17.54 -3.09 -8.22
CA SER A 136 -18.22 -2.02 -7.47
C SER A 136 -17.27 -1.46 -6.41
N CYS A 137 -17.19 -0.13 -6.33
CA CYS A 137 -16.40 0.53 -5.29
C CYS A 137 -17.23 0.64 -4.02
N ARG A 138 -16.63 0.29 -2.88
CA ARG A 138 -17.28 0.36 -1.57
C ARG A 138 -16.39 1.08 -0.57
N SER A 139 -17.02 1.81 0.35
CA SER A 139 -16.33 2.50 1.45
C SER A 139 -16.71 1.85 2.78
N ARG A 140 -15.73 1.61 3.65
CA ARG A 140 -15.96 1.18 5.04
C ARG A 140 -15.48 2.27 5.99
N ALA A 141 -16.37 2.74 6.85
CA ALA A 141 -15.99 3.63 7.94
C ALA A 141 -15.38 2.77 9.05
N ARG A 142 -14.48 3.31 9.88
CA ARG A 142 -13.95 2.58 11.05
C ARG A 142 -15.03 2.14 12.06
N ALA A 143 -16.29 2.58 11.91
CA ALA A 143 -17.42 2.20 12.79
C ALA A 143 -18.82 2.29 12.13
N SER A 144 -18.97 2.16 10.80
CA SER A 144 -20.29 2.34 10.14
C SER A 144 -20.41 1.66 8.76
N PRO A 145 -21.65 1.35 8.30
CA PRO A 145 -21.91 0.39 7.24
C PRO A 145 -21.52 0.87 5.84
N VAL A 146 -21.48 -0.09 4.93
CA VAL A 146 -20.90 -0.02 3.59
C VAL A 146 -21.76 0.81 2.63
N THR A 147 -21.18 1.83 1.99
CA THR A 147 -21.84 2.59 0.90
C THR A 147 -21.24 2.20 -0.46
N SER A 148 -22.09 1.82 -1.43
CA SER A 148 -21.67 1.47 -2.81
C SER A 148 -21.64 2.66 -3.76
N ALA A 149 -20.66 2.67 -4.67
CA ALA A 149 -20.70 3.37 -5.95
C ALA A 149 -20.33 2.38 -7.08
N SER A 150 -21.04 2.41 -8.20
CA SER A 150 -20.83 1.48 -9.33
C SER A 150 -20.02 2.13 -10.46
N PRO A 151 -18.78 1.68 -10.75
CA PRO A 151 -18.04 2.07 -11.94
C PRO A 151 -18.36 1.17 -13.15
N ARG A 152 -18.57 1.75 -14.35
CA ARG A 152 -18.62 1.01 -15.62
C ARG A 152 -17.24 0.99 -16.34
N ALA A 153 -16.88 -0.20 -16.82
CA ALA A 153 -15.95 -0.57 -17.93
C ALA A 153 -14.42 -0.51 -17.74
N ARG A 154 -13.75 -1.67 -17.96
CA ARG A 154 -12.34 -2.04 -18.37
C ARG A 154 -11.12 -1.28 -17.81
N THR A 155 -11.38 -0.24 -17.06
CA THR A 155 -10.55 0.56 -16.17
C THR A 155 -11.49 0.83 -15.01
N ALA A 156 -11.11 0.59 -13.76
CA ALA A 156 -12.01 0.99 -12.68
C ALA A 156 -12.07 2.53 -12.68
N ARG A 157 -13.04 3.12 -13.39
CA ARG A 157 -13.37 4.55 -13.35
C ARG A 157 -14.39 4.69 -12.23
N ALA A 158 -13.90 4.83 -11.00
CA ALA A 158 -14.77 5.23 -9.91
C ALA A 158 -15.11 6.70 -10.14
N SER A 159 -16.27 6.97 -10.73
CA SER A 159 -16.89 8.29 -10.69
C SER A 159 -17.72 8.36 -9.41
N SER A 160 -17.30 9.17 -8.45
CA SER A 160 -18.28 9.74 -7.53
C SER A 160 -19.09 10.76 -8.33
N SER A 161 -20.29 10.42 -8.80
CA SER A 161 -21.21 11.47 -9.26
C SER A 161 -21.49 12.42 -8.09
N ARG A 162 -21.79 13.69 -8.40
CA ARG A 162 -22.12 14.84 -7.51
C ARG A 162 -23.28 14.61 -6.52
N SER A 163 -23.66 13.37 -6.28
CA SER A 163 -24.84 12.99 -5.54
C SER A 163 -24.57 11.69 -4.78
N ARG A 164 -23.43 11.58 -4.08
CA ARG A 164 -23.38 10.66 -2.95
C ARG A 164 -23.99 11.43 -1.79
N THR A 165 -25.30 11.28 -1.62
CA THR A 165 -26.04 11.73 -0.44
C THR A 165 -25.36 11.14 0.80
N LEU A 166 -24.42 11.89 1.36
CA LEU A 166 -23.95 11.71 2.71
C LEU A 166 -25.21 11.90 3.57
N ARG A 167 -25.71 10.80 4.14
CA ARG A 167 -26.82 10.93 5.09
C ARG A 167 -26.35 11.87 6.22
N PRO A 168 -27.19 12.84 6.62
CA PRO A 168 -26.85 13.76 7.70
C PRO A 168 -26.63 12.94 8.98
N GLY A 169 -25.46 13.13 9.61
CA GLY A 169 -25.01 12.34 10.76
C GLY A 169 -23.49 12.13 10.82
N VAL A 170 -22.76 12.54 9.79
CA VAL A 170 -21.30 12.58 9.77
C VAL A 170 -20.84 13.66 10.77
N SER A 171 -20.29 13.25 11.92
CA SER A 171 -19.60 14.15 12.84
C SER A 171 -18.43 14.84 12.12
N GLY A 172 -18.04 16.04 12.58
CA GLY A 172 -17.23 17.04 11.86
C GLY A 172 -15.93 16.58 11.18
N HIS A 173 -15.48 15.36 11.45
CA HIS A 173 -14.43 14.69 10.70
C HIS A 173 -14.71 13.18 10.58
N THR A 174 -14.89 12.68 9.36
CA THR A 174 -15.05 11.23 9.15
C THR A 174 -14.21 10.74 7.97
N ARG A 175 -13.59 9.58 8.18
CA ARG A 175 -12.73 8.92 7.20
C ARG A 175 -13.16 7.49 6.92
N TRP A 176 -13.11 7.10 5.66
CA TRP A 176 -13.44 5.78 5.15
C TRP A 176 -12.27 5.22 4.34
N ASP A 177 -11.97 3.94 4.54
CA ASP A 177 -11.08 3.22 3.63
C ASP A 177 -11.87 2.75 2.41
N LEU A 178 -11.28 2.88 1.22
CA LEU A 178 -11.90 2.49 -0.05
C LEU A 178 -11.37 1.14 -0.52
N TYR A 179 -12.27 0.30 -1.03
CA TYR A 179 -11.94 -1.00 -1.60
C TYR A 179 -12.92 -1.34 -2.72
N LEU A 180 -12.56 -2.30 -3.57
CA LEU A 180 -13.44 -2.81 -4.61
C LEU A 180 -14.03 -4.15 -4.17
N ARG A 181 -15.31 -4.36 -4.49
CA ARG A 181 -15.94 -5.68 -4.54
C ARG A 181 -15.96 -6.12 -5.99
N VAL A 182 -15.26 -7.19 -6.28
CA VAL A 182 -15.15 -7.80 -7.61
C VAL A 182 -15.71 -9.22 -7.46
N PRO A 183 -16.75 -9.62 -8.22
CA PRO A 183 -17.36 -10.95 -8.07
C PRO A 183 -16.37 -12.11 -8.27
N ALA A 184 -15.33 -11.91 -9.08
CA ALA A 184 -14.26 -12.89 -9.29
C ALA A 184 -13.27 -13.02 -8.12
N HIS A 185 -13.44 -12.23 -7.05
CA HIS A 185 -12.63 -12.30 -5.83
C HIS A 185 -13.53 -12.48 -4.60
N ASP A 186 -13.25 -13.52 -3.83
CA ASP A 186 -13.98 -13.79 -2.58
C ASP A 186 -13.63 -12.79 -1.47
N VAL A 187 -12.47 -12.14 -1.59
CA VAL A 187 -12.00 -11.10 -0.67
C VAL A 187 -12.20 -9.69 -1.25
N PRO A 188 -12.42 -8.66 -0.41
CA PRO A 188 -12.39 -7.29 -0.88
C PRO A 188 -11.02 -6.96 -1.49
N VAL A 189 -11.02 -6.34 -2.67
CA VAL A 189 -9.80 -5.91 -3.34
C VAL A 189 -9.39 -4.56 -2.76
N THR A 190 -8.19 -4.49 -2.17
CA THR A 190 -7.67 -3.24 -1.62
C THR A 190 -7.42 -2.24 -2.74
N LEU A 191 -7.95 -1.02 -2.61
CA LEU A 191 -7.63 0.07 -3.53
C LEU A 191 -6.48 0.89 -2.93
N GLY A 192 -5.36 1.03 -3.64
CA GLY A 192 -4.19 1.73 -3.10
C GLY A 192 -3.09 1.89 -4.14
N ARG A 193 -1.92 2.39 -3.73
CA ARG A 193 -0.77 2.55 -4.63
C ARG A 193 0.51 2.08 -3.95
N ILE A 194 1.00 0.91 -4.30
CA ILE A 194 2.21 0.31 -3.68
C ILE A 194 3.36 0.12 -4.66
N GLY A 195 3.15 0.37 -5.96
CA GLY A 195 4.22 0.47 -6.94
C GLY A 195 5.02 1.76 -6.79
N GLY A 196 5.98 1.99 -7.68
CA GLY A 196 6.85 3.18 -7.62
C GLY A 196 7.95 3.09 -6.56
N ASP A 197 8.56 4.24 -6.30
CA ASP A 197 9.75 4.45 -5.46
C ASP A 197 9.46 5.21 -4.14
N VAL A 198 8.18 5.49 -3.87
CA VAL A 198 7.74 6.32 -2.76
C VAL A 198 7.50 5.48 -1.50
N ILE A 199 8.21 5.79 -0.41
CA ILE A 199 8.05 5.12 0.89
C ILE A 199 6.83 5.60 1.67
N ASP A 200 6.53 6.90 1.59
CA ASP A 200 5.44 7.52 2.36
C ASP A 200 4.52 8.35 1.46
N ARG A 201 3.54 7.68 0.85
CA ARG A 201 2.57 8.31 -0.06
C ARG A 201 1.63 9.26 0.64
N ASN A 202 1.40 9.11 1.94
CA ASN A 202 0.52 10.02 2.66
C ASN A 202 1.12 11.43 2.79
N LYS A 203 2.44 11.58 2.59
CA LYS A 203 3.17 12.87 2.63
C LYS A 203 3.47 13.46 1.26
N THR A 204 3.46 12.64 0.22
CA THR A 204 3.96 13.00 -1.12
C THR A 204 2.83 13.10 -2.14
N ASP A 205 1.90 12.13 -2.14
CA ASP A 205 0.72 12.13 -3.01
C ASP A 205 -0.41 12.96 -2.36
N ILE A 206 -0.16 14.25 -2.13
CA ILE A 206 -1.13 15.19 -1.57
C ILE A 206 -2.10 15.67 -2.65
N LEU A 207 -3.40 15.51 -2.39
CA LEU A 207 -4.47 15.86 -3.31
C LEU A 207 -5.25 17.07 -2.78
N PRO A 208 -5.71 17.97 -3.67
CA PRO A 208 -6.56 19.08 -3.26
C PRO A 208 -7.88 18.56 -2.67
N ALA A 209 -8.43 19.31 -1.72
CA ALA A 209 -9.79 19.09 -1.26
C ALA A 209 -10.80 19.61 -2.30
N ALA A 210 -11.90 18.91 -2.47
CA ALA A 210 -13.07 19.37 -3.19
C ALA A 210 -14.06 19.99 -2.18
N ARG A 211 -14.49 21.23 -2.42
CA ARG A 211 -15.52 21.88 -1.60
C ARG A 211 -16.91 21.54 -2.11
N HIS A 212 -17.84 21.35 -1.19
CA HIS A 212 -19.25 21.13 -1.47
C HIS A 212 -20.09 22.09 -0.64
N GLY A 213 -20.57 23.16 -1.29
CA GLY A 213 -21.11 24.33 -0.59
C GLY A 213 -20.05 24.99 0.30
N ASP A 214 -20.51 25.76 1.28
CA ASP A 214 -19.63 26.55 2.17
C ASP A 214 -19.12 25.76 3.39
N GLU A 215 -19.72 24.60 3.68
CA GLU A 215 -19.55 23.92 4.98
C GLU A 215 -18.97 22.50 4.88
N THR A 216 -18.55 22.03 3.70
CA THR A 216 -18.03 20.66 3.57
C THR A 216 -16.85 20.57 2.62
N GLU A 217 -15.75 20.02 3.13
CA GLU A 217 -14.56 19.66 2.36
C GLU A 217 -14.42 18.14 2.27
N ALA A 218 -14.25 17.63 1.06
CA ALA A 218 -14.06 16.22 0.77
C ALA A 218 -12.69 15.99 0.14
N ARG A 219 -11.95 14.99 0.62
CA ARG A 219 -10.60 14.67 0.14
C ARG A 219 -10.43 13.18 -0.07
N VAL A 220 -9.81 12.82 -1.19
CA VAL A 220 -9.20 11.50 -1.37
C VAL A 220 -7.74 11.59 -0.93
N MET A 221 -7.24 10.57 -0.24
CA MET A 221 -5.86 10.54 0.24
C MET A 221 -5.29 9.13 0.26
N PHE A 222 -3.97 9.01 0.30
CA PHE A 222 -3.31 7.75 0.65
C PHE A 222 -3.04 7.68 2.15
N THR A 223 -3.27 6.50 2.75
CA THR A 223 -2.94 6.23 4.16
C THR A 223 -1.45 5.92 4.32
N GLY A 224 -0.94 5.81 5.56
CA GLY A 224 0.44 5.31 5.79
C GLY A 224 0.67 3.85 5.36
N ALA A 225 -0.40 3.08 5.17
CA ALA A 225 -0.36 1.78 4.52
C ALA A 225 -0.51 1.88 2.99
N HIS A 226 -0.58 3.08 2.42
CA HIS A 226 -0.81 3.34 0.99
C HIS A 226 -2.14 2.82 0.46
N ASN A 227 -3.13 2.65 1.35
CA ASN A 227 -4.52 2.43 0.93
C ASN A 227 -5.12 3.76 0.49
N LEU A 228 -6.09 3.72 -0.42
CA LEU A 228 -6.87 4.89 -0.75
C LEU A 228 -7.97 5.07 0.30
N ALA A 229 -8.06 6.27 0.84
CA ALA A 229 -9.10 6.66 1.77
C ALA A 229 -9.84 7.90 1.25
N PHE A 230 -11.05 8.07 1.75
CA PHE A 230 -11.87 9.25 1.55
C PHE A 230 -12.14 9.88 2.91
N GLU A 231 -12.01 11.18 2.99
CA GLU A 231 -12.21 11.97 4.20
C GLU A 231 -13.17 13.11 3.90
N VAL A 232 -14.08 13.37 4.84
CA VAL A 232 -14.98 14.51 4.81
C VAL A 232 -14.80 15.27 6.11
N ARG A 233 -14.61 16.58 5.98
CA ARG A 233 -14.50 17.52 7.08
C ARG A 233 -15.56 18.60 6.92
N ARG A 234 -16.20 18.97 8.03
CA ARG A 234 -16.90 20.25 8.15
C ARG A 234 -15.94 21.20 8.87
N PRO A 235 -15.53 22.32 8.23
CA PRO A 235 -14.65 23.29 8.87
C PRO A 235 -15.28 23.89 10.12
#